data_AF-A0A1Q6LT58-F1
#
_entry.id   AF-A0A1Q6LT58-F1
#
_cell.length_a   1.000
_cell.length_b   1.000
_cell.length_c   1.000
_cell.angle_alpha   90.00
_cell.angle_beta   90.00
_cell.angle_gamma   90.00
#
_symmetry.space_group_name_H-M   'P 1'
#
loop_
_entity.id
_entity.type
_entity.pdbx_description
1 polymer ?
#
loop_
_entity_poly.entity_id
_entity_poly.type
_entity_poly.pdbx_seq_one_letter_code
_entity_poly.pdbx_strand_id
1 'polypeptide(L)'
;MKIITDNAAYVQMNDIAFLNHCDLPIPASVFMKSFGFGIFVVDDSNRYDFKEFNKPEDIEFFKNIDWMIDYNEVKDLSDEEHIALAQSIADEMNAIAEKFNSMSPKQKKKNINMISQLELLEFKFDSLRDVYWFKHDDLKMNLPEGVEYPAGSKQENGAKKLIRKIFNKNND
;
A
#
# COMPACT_ATOMS: atom_id res chain seq x y z
N MET A 1 0.32 -0.65 -0.69
CA MET A 1 -0.92 -0.40 0.04
C MET A 1 -1.01 -1.14 1.38
N LYS A 2 -1.69 -0.52 2.34
CA LYS A 2 -2.20 -1.12 3.59
C LYS A 2 -3.72 -0.94 3.69
N ILE A 3 -4.38 -1.75 4.51
CA ILE A 3 -5.80 -1.60 4.88
C ILE A 3 -5.87 -1.70 6.39
N ILE A 4 -6.23 -0.60 7.05
CA ILE A 4 -6.33 -0.54 8.50
C ILE A 4 -7.78 -0.73 8.93
N THR A 5 -8.00 -1.66 9.86
CA THR A 5 -9.27 -1.88 10.55
C THR A 5 -9.07 -1.75 12.06
N ASP A 6 -10.14 -1.85 12.84
CA ASP A 6 -10.06 -1.82 14.31
C ASP A 6 -9.18 -2.95 14.88
N ASN A 7 -9.19 -4.11 14.24
CA ASN A 7 -8.59 -5.34 14.79
C ASN A 7 -7.41 -5.89 13.98
N ALA A 8 -7.16 -5.33 12.79
CA ALA A 8 -6.10 -5.83 11.91
C ALA A 8 -5.57 -4.74 10.97
N ALA A 9 -4.30 -4.89 10.61
CA ALA A 9 -3.68 -4.25 9.46
C ALA A 9 -3.44 -5.33 8.39
N TYR A 10 -3.95 -5.12 7.19
CA TYR A 10 -3.65 -5.96 6.03
C TYR A 10 -2.67 -5.21 5.14
N VAL A 11 -1.49 -5.78 4.89
CA VAL A 11 -0.42 -5.10 4.15
C VAL A 11 -0.05 -5.93 2.94
N GLN A 12 0.06 -5.29 1.77
CA GLN A 12 0.41 -6.00 0.55
C GLN A 12 1.84 -6.54 0.59
N MET A 13 2.06 -7.68 -0.06
CA MET A 13 3.37 -8.33 -0.13
C MET A 13 4.44 -7.41 -0.75
N ASN A 14 4.08 -6.62 -1.77
CA ASN A 14 4.98 -5.64 -2.38
C ASN A 14 5.49 -4.60 -1.37
N ASP A 15 4.60 -4.05 -0.55
CA ASP A 15 4.92 -3.08 0.49
C ASP A 15 5.78 -3.68 1.60
N ILE A 16 5.51 -4.94 1.97
CA ILE A 16 6.34 -5.65 2.93
C ILE A 16 7.76 -5.84 2.36
N ALA A 17 7.89 -6.18 1.08
CA ALA A 17 9.19 -6.30 0.42
C ALA A 17 9.94 -4.97 0.41
N PHE A 18 9.24 -3.87 0.11
CA PHE A 18 9.83 -2.54 0.09
C PHE A 18 10.17 -2.02 1.49
N LEU A 19 9.36 -2.35 2.50
CA LEU A 19 9.64 -2.02 3.90
C LEU A 19 11.02 -2.53 4.36
N ASN A 20 11.45 -3.70 3.86
CA ASN A 20 12.78 -4.25 4.16
C ASN A 20 13.94 -3.49 3.49
N HIS A 21 13.65 -2.70 2.45
CA HIS A 21 14.62 -1.82 1.79
C HIS A 21 14.67 -0.43 2.43
N CYS A 22 13.64 -0.06 3.18
CA CYS A 22 13.56 1.22 3.87
C CYS A 22 14.42 1.22 5.14
N ASP A 23 15.09 2.34 5.43
CA ASP A 23 15.80 2.56 6.70
C ASP A 23 14.81 2.94 7.82
N LEU A 24 13.81 2.07 8.06
CA LEU A 24 12.80 2.22 9.09
C LEU A 24 12.96 1.14 10.16
N PRO A 25 12.82 1.47 11.46
CA PRO A 25 12.86 0.47 12.51
C PRO A 25 11.60 -0.42 12.43
N ILE A 26 11.77 -1.67 11.97
CA ILE A 26 10.68 -2.65 11.86
C ILE A 26 10.53 -3.40 13.19
N PRO A 27 9.32 -3.47 13.80
CA PRO A 27 9.09 -4.29 14.98
C PRO A 27 9.46 -5.76 14.74
N ALA A 28 10.06 -6.42 15.74
CA ALA A 28 10.48 -7.81 15.61
C ALA A 28 9.31 -8.75 15.26
N SER A 29 8.11 -8.48 15.79
CA SER A 29 6.87 -9.20 15.44
C SER A 29 6.54 -9.09 13.95
N VAL A 30 6.58 -7.88 13.40
CA VAL A 30 6.36 -7.63 11.96
C VAL A 30 7.44 -8.34 11.14
N PHE A 31 8.71 -8.16 11.48
CA PHE A 31 9.83 -8.76 10.76
C PHE A 31 9.73 -10.29 10.74
N MET A 32 9.55 -10.92 11.89
CA MET A 32 9.45 -12.37 12.01
C MET A 32 8.23 -12.93 11.30
N LYS A 33 7.08 -12.24 11.37
CA LYS A 33 5.87 -12.67 10.65
C LYS A 33 6.08 -12.53 9.15
N SER A 34 6.67 -11.44 8.68
CA SER A 34 6.88 -11.11 7.26
C SER A 34 7.91 -12.00 6.58
N PHE A 35 9.14 -12.02 7.10
CA PHE A 35 10.31 -12.60 6.43
C PHE A 35 10.74 -13.95 7.02
N GLY A 36 10.39 -14.21 8.28
CA GLY A 36 10.78 -15.43 8.97
C GLY A 36 12.30 -15.64 9.00
N PHE A 37 12.73 -16.90 8.89
CA PHE A 37 14.15 -17.30 8.83
C PHE A 37 14.60 -17.74 7.43
N GLY A 38 13.71 -17.61 6.43
CA GLY A 38 13.89 -18.19 5.10
C GLY A 38 14.02 -17.14 4.00
N ILE A 39 13.97 -17.61 2.76
CA ILE A 39 13.94 -16.74 1.59
C ILE A 39 12.54 -16.15 1.46
N PHE A 40 12.46 -14.82 1.34
CA PHE A 40 11.25 -14.07 1.06
C PHE A 40 11.26 -13.65 -0.42
N VAL A 41 10.31 -14.14 -1.21
CA VAL A 41 10.20 -13.86 -2.66
C VAL A 41 8.86 -13.20 -2.95
N VAL A 42 8.91 -12.04 -3.61
CA VAL A 42 7.75 -11.33 -4.12
C VAL A 42 7.94 -11.12 -5.61
N ASP A 43 6.92 -11.50 -6.39
CA ASP A 43 6.87 -11.40 -7.84
C ASP A 43 5.44 -11.04 -8.29
N ASP A 44 5.21 -10.99 -9.61
CA ASP A 44 3.90 -10.62 -10.16
C ASP A 44 2.76 -11.56 -9.77
N SER A 45 3.05 -12.78 -9.32
CA SER A 45 2.02 -13.74 -8.90
C SER A 45 1.46 -13.47 -7.51
N ASN A 46 2.21 -12.77 -6.65
CA ASN A 46 1.84 -12.58 -5.23
C ASN A 46 1.99 -11.14 -4.71
N ARG A 47 2.54 -10.20 -5.49
CA ARG A 47 2.79 -8.81 -5.05
C ARG A 47 1.55 -8.08 -4.51
N TYR A 48 0.36 -8.46 -4.97
CA TYR A 48 -0.91 -7.88 -4.57
C TYR A 48 -1.63 -8.62 -3.42
N ASP A 49 -1.11 -9.77 -3.00
CA ASP A 49 -1.65 -10.52 -1.87
C ASP A 49 -1.46 -9.74 -0.57
N PHE A 50 -2.35 -9.95 0.39
CA PHE A 50 -2.31 -9.29 1.68
C PHE A 50 -1.85 -10.23 2.78
N LYS A 51 -1.01 -9.69 3.66
CA LYS A 51 -0.65 -10.31 4.92
C LYS A 51 -1.33 -9.59 6.06
N GLU A 52 -2.05 -10.35 6.89
CA GLU A 52 -2.74 -9.83 8.07
C GLU A 52 -1.77 -9.67 9.25
N PHE A 53 -1.90 -8.59 10.01
CA PHE A 53 -1.27 -8.34 11.30
C PHE A 53 -2.34 -7.92 12.30
N ASN A 54 -2.45 -8.64 13.40
CA ASN A 54 -3.53 -8.47 14.38
C ASN A 54 -3.03 -8.19 15.80
N LYS A 55 -1.70 -8.06 15.98
CA LYS A 55 -1.13 -7.58 17.23
C LYS A 55 -1.32 -6.07 17.33
N PRO A 56 -1.79 -5.51 18.46
CA PRO A 56 -2.00 -4.07 18.61
C PRO A 56 -0.79 -3.23 18.23
N GLU A 57 0.42 -3.66 18.60
CA GLU A 57 1.67 -2.97 18.27
C GLU A 57 2.02 -3.00 16.78
N ASP A 58 1.67 -4.09 16.07
CA ASP A 58 1.89 -4.20 14.63
C ASP A 58 0.90 -3.31 13.88
N ILE A 59 -0.36 -3.28 14.32
CA ILE A 59 -1.40 -2.41 13.76
C ILE A 59 -0.99 -0.94 13.93
N GLU A 60 -0.55 -0.56 15.13
CA GLU A 60 -0.10 0.80 15.42
C GLU A 60 1.14 1.19 14.61
N PHE A 61 2.07 0.26 14.41
CA PHE A 61 3.20 0.47 13.51
C PHE A 61 2.75 0.80 12.08
N PHE A 62 1.86 -0.01 11.49
CA PHE A 62 1.40 0.22 10.13
C PHE A 62 0.53 1.47 9.99
N LYS A 63 -0.25 1.84 11.01
CA LYS A 63 -0.97 3.12 11.04
C LYS A 63 -0.02 4.30 10.85
N ASN A 64 1.13 4.26 11.52
CA ASN A 64 2.11 5.35 11.53
C ASN A 64 3.06 5.39 10.30
N ILE A 65 2.96 4.43 9.36
CA ILE A 65 3.73 4.49 8.10
C ILE A 65 3.01 5.36 7.07
N ASP A 66 3.53 6.54 6.78
CA ASP A 66 2.91 7.49 5.85
C ASP A 66 3.09 7.13 4.36
N TRP A 67 4.21 6.51 3.98
CA TRP A 67 4.48 6.23 2.57
C TRP A 67 3.61 5.09 2.01
N MET A 68 3.05 4.23 2.87
CA MET A 68 2.10 3.19 2.47
C MET A 68 0.70 3.79 2.34
N ILE A 69 0.14 3.79 1.12
CA ILE A 69 -1.25 4.19 0.87
C ILE A 69 -2.21 3.35 1.71
N ASP A 70 -3.05 4.00 2.52
CA ASP A 70 -4.21 3.36 3.17
C ASP A 70 -5.36 3.26 2.18
N TYR A 71 -5.70 2.04 1.80
CA TYR A 71 -6.79 1.74 0.88
C TYR A 71 -8.12 2.38 1.31
N ASN A 72 -8.43 2.35 2.61
CA ASN A 72 -9.72 2.85 3.10
C ASN A 72 -9.85 4.37 2.93
N GLU A 73 -8.74 5.10 2.90
CA GLU A 73 -8.71 6.54 2.69
C GLU A 73 -8.86 6.93 1.21
N VAL A 74 -8.44 6.04 0.28
CA VAL A 74 -8.36 6.38 -1.15
C VAL A 74 -9.33 5.64 -2.06
N LYS A 75 -9.95 4.53 -1.61
CA LYS A 75 -10.73 3.63 -2.47
C LYS A 75 -11.92 4.30 -3.15
N ASP A 76 -12.54 5.28 -2.49
CA ASP A 76 -13.76 5.93 -2.95
C ASP A 76 -13.54 7.38 -3.44
N LEU A 77 -12.28 7.82 -3.57
CA LEU A 77 -11.95 9.13 -4.16
C LEU A 77 -12.50 9.22 -5.59
N SER A 78 -12.98 10.40 -5.98
CA SER A 78 -13.28 10.70 -7.39
C SER A 78 -12.01 10.65 -8.23
N ASP A 79 -12.16 10.60 -9.55
CA ASP A 79 -10.98 10.59 -10.43
C ASP A 79 -10.20 11.91 -10.32
N GLU A 80 -10.90 13.03 -10.15
CA GLU A 80 -10.29 14.34 -9.90
C GLU A 80 -9.55 14.38 -8.55
N GLU A 81 -10.13 13.83 -7.49
CA GLU A 81 -9.48 13.75 -6.17
C GLU A 81 -8.24 12.85 -6.22
N HIS A 82 -8.33 11.73 -6.94
CA HIS A 82 -7.21 10.82 -7.13
C HIS A 82 -6.07 11.49 -7.92
N ILE A 83 -6.39 12.20 -9.01
CA ILE A 83 -5.41 12.96 -9.81
C ILE A 83 -4.80 14.08 -8.95
N ALA A 84 -5.59 14.78 -8.15
CA ALA A 84 -5.08 15.83 -7.26
C ALA A 84 -4.11 15.27 -6.21
N LEU A 85 -4.41 14.11 -5.63
CA LEU A 85 -3.50 13.44 -4.70
C LEU A 85 -2.20 12.99 -5.38
N ALA A 86 -2.30 12.41 -6.58
CA ALA A 86 -1.14 12.02 -7.37
C ALA A 86 -0.26 13.23 -7.73
N GLN A 87 -0.87 14.35 -8.11
CA GLN A 87 -0.16 15.61 -8.39
C GLN A 87 0.53 16.15 -7.13
N SER A 88 -0.12 16.09 -5.97
CA SER A 88 0.49 16.51 -4.69
C SER A 88 1.75 15.71 -4.37
N ILE A 89 1.73 14.39 -4.59
CA ILE A 89 2.91 13.53 -4.39
C ILE A 89 4.02 13.92 -5.38
N ALA A 90 3.67 14.12 -6.65
CA ALA A 90 4.62 14.53 -7.69
C ALA A 90 5.25 15.91 -7.41
N ASP A 91 4.47 16.86 -6.91
CA ASP A 91 4.94 18.19 -6.52
C ASP A 91 5.93 18.10 -5.34
N GLU A 92 5.66 17.24 -4.36
CA GLU A 92 6.58 17.00 -3.25
C GLU A 92 7.90 16.37 -3.72
N MET A 93 7.82 15.37 -4.60
CA MET A 93 9.00 14.76 -5.24
C MET A 93 9.84 15.81 -5.97
N ASN A 94 9.19 16.66 -6.78
CA ASN A 94 9.87 17.72 -7.53
C ASN A 94 10.55 18.72 -6.59
N ALA A 95 9.87 19.15 -5.52
CA ALA A 95 10.44 20.06 -4.53
C ALA A 95 11.68 19.49 -3.83
N ILE A 96 11.66 18.21 -3.48
CA ILE A 96 12.81 17.51 -2.89
C ILE A 96 13.95 17.41 -3.92
N ALA A 97 13.64 17.01 -5.16
CA ALA A 97 14.63 16.87 -6.23
C ALA A 97 15.31 18.20 -6.58
N GLU A 98 14.55 19.29 -6.75
CA GLU A 98 15.07 20.64 -6.99
C GLU A 98 15.97 21.11 -5.83
N LYS A 99 15.50 20.92 -4.60
CA LYS A 99 16.27 21.27 -3.40
C LYS A 99 17.58 20.47 -3.33
N PHE A 100 17.55 19.16 -3.56
CA PHE A 100 18.76 18.35 -3.57
C PHE A 100 19.70 18.75 -4.71
N ASN A 101 19.18 18.99 -5.91
CA ASN A 101 19.98 19.33 -7.09
C ASN A 101 20.69 20.68 -6.98
N SER A 102 20.09 21.65 -6.29
CA SER A 102 20.69 22.96 -6.02
C SER A 102 21.82 22.93 -4.97
N MET A 103 22.01 21.81 -4.25
CA MET A 103 23.06 21.68 -3.24
C MET A 103 24.45 21.46 -3.83
N SER A 104 25.47 21.98 -3.15
CA SER A 104 26.87 21.62 -3.41
C SER A 104 27.15 20.14 -3.09
N PRO A 105 28.22 19.52 -3.63
CA PRO A 105 28.57 18.12 -3.34
C PRO A 105 28.71 17.80 -1.84
N LYS A 106 29.27 18.73 -1.05
CA LYS A 106 29.42 18.56 0.41
C LYS A 106 28.07 18.58 1.13
N GLN A 107 27.12 19.39 0.66
CA GLN A 107 25.76 19.43 1.20
C GLN A 107 24.98 18.18 0.78
N LYS A 108 25.08 17.73 -0.48
CA LYS A 108 24.46 16.48 -0.94
C LYS A 108 24.87 15.29 -0.08
N LYS A 109 26.17 15.15 0.22
CA LYS A 109 26.68 14.08 1.11
C LYS A 109 26.06 14.12 2.52
N LYS A 110 25.71 15.29 3.04
CA LYS A 110 25.06 15.44 4.35
C LYS A 110 23.54 15.22 4.32
N ASN A 111 22.92 15.30 3.14
CA ASN A 111 21.47 15.20 2.95
C ASN A 111 21.11 14.02 2.04
N ILE A 112 21.90 12.93 2.10
CA ILE A 112 21.70 11.75 1.25
C ILE A 112 20.34 11.08 1.51
N ASN A 113 19.78 11.26 2.71
CA ASN A 113 18.45 10.80 3.10
C ASN A 113 17.32 11.39 2.24
N MET A 114 17.55 12.52 1.55
CA MET A 114 16.59 13.06 0.59
C MET A 114 16.37 12.10 -0.60
N ILE A 115 17.34 11.25 -0.93
CA ILE A 115 17.18 10.20 -1.95
C ILE A 115 16.18 9.16 -1.46
N SER A 116 16.33 8.67 -0.23
CA SER A 116 15.38 7.73 0.36
C SER A 116 13.98 8.33 0.47
N GLN A 117 13.85 9.63 0.74
CA GLN A 117 12.55 10.31 0.72
C GLN A 117 11.90 10.28 -0.68
N LEU A 118 12.68 10.48 -1.75
CA LEU A 118 12.18 10.34 -3.12
C LEU A 118 11.74 8.91 -3.41
N GLU A 119 12.53 7.90 -3.03
CA GLU A 119 12.18 6.48 -3.22
C GLU A 119 10.86 6.11 -2.50
N LEU A 120 10.65 6.61 -1.28
CA LEU A 120 9.39 6.42 -0.55
C LEU A 120 8.19 7.06 -1.26
N LEU A 121 8.36 8.27 -1.80
CA LEU A 121 7.30 8.99 -2.52
C LEU A 121 7.00 8.34 -3.88
N GLU A 122 8.02 7.88 -4.61
CA GLU A 122 7.86 7.12 -5.85
C GLU A 122 7.05 5.84 -5.61
N PHE A 123 7.39 5.10 -4.55
CA PHE A 123 6.63 3.90 -4.19
C PHE A 123 5.19 4.21 -3.76
N LYS A 124 4.96 5.30 -3.03
CA LYS A 124 3.63 5.80 -2.66
C LYS A 124 2.81 6.14 -3.91
N PHE A 125 3.42 6.82 -4.89
CA PHE A 125 2.80 7.18 -6.16
C PHE A 125 2.40 5.95 -6.97
N ASP A 126 3.29 4.96 -7.07
CA ASP A 126 3.01 3.68 -7.76
C ASP A 126 1.88 2.91 -7.08
N SER A 127 1.88 2.87 -5.74
CA SER A 127 0.80 2.24 -4.98
C SER A 127 -0.55 2.93 -5.19
N LEU A 128 -0.55 4.27 -5.27
CA LEU A 128 -1.75 5.06 -5.53
C LEU A 128 -2.31 4.76 -6.94
N ARG A 129 -1.43 4.70 -7.95
CA ARG A 129 -1.79 4.28 -9.32
C ARG A 129 -2.41 2.89 -9.34
N ASP A 130 -1.87 1.94 -8.59
CA ASP A 130 -2.41 0.58 -8.54
C ASP A 130 -3.84 0.57 -7.94
N VAL A 131 -4.15 1.45 -6.97
CA VAL A 131 -5.54 1.64 -6.50
C VAL A 131 -6.43 2.19 -7.61
N TYR A 132 -5.96 3.18 -8.38
CA TYR A 132 -6.71 3.74 -9.51
C TYR A 132 -7.06 2.67 -10.54
N TRP A 133 -6.08 1.86 -10.95
CA TRP A 133 -6.28 0.77 -11.91
C TRP A 133 -7.23 -0.28 -11.36
N PHE A 134 -7.15 -0.58 -10.06
CA PHE A 134 -8.08 -1.51 -9.44
C PHE A 134 -9.52 -1.00 -9.43
N LYS A 135 -9.72 0.28 -9.12
CA LYS A 135 -11.03 0.95 -9.21
C LYS A 135 -11.62 0.86 -10.62
N HIS A 136 -10.79 0.98 -11.64
CA HIS A 136 -11.18 0.96 -13.06
C HIS A 136 -11.20 -0.44 -13.70
N ASP A 137 -11.02 -1.50 -12.90
CA ASP A 137 -10.96 -2.90 -13.34
C ASP A 137 -9.78 -3.22 -14.30
N ASP A 138 -8.78 -2.34 -14.40
CA ASP A 138 -7.52 -2.53 -15.15
C ASP A 138 -6.50 -3.36 -14.36
N LEU A 139 -6.65 -3.39 -13.03
CA LEU A 139 -5.90 -4.25 -12.12
C LEU A 139 -6.87 -5.13 -11.32
N LYS A 140 -6.48 -6.38 -11.08
CA LYS A 140 -7.24 -7.31 -10.22
C LYS A 140 -6.52 -7.50 -8.90
N MET A 141 -7.25 -7.30 -7.81
CA MET A 141 -6.78 -7.59 -6.45
C MET A 141 -7.85 -8.38 -5.70
N ASN A 142 -7.41 -9.36 -4.90
CA ASN A 142 -8.27 -10.05 -3.96
C ASN A 142 -8.18 -9.33 -2.62
N LEU A 143 -9.25 -8.63 -2.23
CA LEU A 143 -9.28 -7.94 -0.94
C LEU A 143 -9.50 -8.94 0.20
N PRO A 144 -9.00 -8.64 1.42
CA PRO A 144 -9.32 -9.42 2.61
C PRO A 144 -10.84 -9.52 2.84
N GLU A 145 -11.27 -10.59 3.50
CA GLU A 145 -12.69 -10.79 3.81
C GLU A 145 -13.25 -9.62 4.64
N GLY A 146 -14.44 -9.15 4.28
CA GLY A 146 -15.11 -8.02 4.94
C GLY A 146 -14.62 -6.64 4.50
N VAL A 147 -13.58 -6.55 3.67
CA VAL A 147 -13.16 -5.28 3.06
C VAL A 147 -14.02 -4.98 1.83
N GLU A 148 -14.57 -3.78 1.79
CA GLU A 148 -15.39 -3.32 0.67
C GLU A 148 -14.54 -2.97 -0.55
N TYR A 149 -15.05 -3.34 -1.73
CA TYR A 149 -14.49 -2.91 -3.01
C TYR A 149 -14.78 -1.42 -3.27
N PRO A 150 -14.06 -0.76 -4.21
CA PRO A 150 -14.31 0.62 -4.57
C PRO A 150 -15.75 0.80 -5.07
N ALA A 151 -16.42 1.86 -4.65
CA ALA A 151 -17.78 2.16 -5.07
C ALA A 151 -17.87 2.26 -6.60
N GLY A 152 -18.78 1.49 -7.20
CA GLY A 152 -18.99 1.50 -8.65
C GLY A 152 -18.05 0.60 -9.47
N SER A 153 -17.11 -0.10 -8.83
CA SER A 153 -16.26 -1.10 -9.51
C SER A 153 -17.08 -2.31 -9.99
N LYS A 154 -16.75 -2.90 -11.15
CA LYS A 154 -17.46 -4.13 -11.59
C LYS A 154 -17.07 -5.34 -10.75
N GLN A 155 -15.90 -5.29 -10.11
CA GLN A 155 -15.42 -6.30 -9.17
C GLN A 155 -16.34 -6.46 -7.94
N GLU A 156 -16.96 -5.37 -7.45
CA GLU A 156 -17.97 -5.40 -6.38
C GLU A 156 -19.14 -6.35 -6.71
N ASN A 157 -19.59 -6.34 -7.97
CA ASN A 157 -20.69 -7.18 -8.44
C ASN A 157 -20.31 -8.67 -8.55
N GLY A 158 -19.03 -8.97 -8.78
CA GLY A 158 -18.49 -10.33 -8.80
C GLY A 158 -18.46 -10.96 -7.41
N ALA A 159 -17.94 -10.22 -6.42
CA ALA A 159 -17.88 -10.65 -5.02
C ALA A 159 -19.29 -10.86 -4.42
N LYS A 160 -20.21 -9.90 -4.62
CA LYS A 160 -21.62 -10.03 -4.18
C LYS A 160 -22.33 -11.25 -4.78
N LYS A 161 -22.03 -11.59 -6.04
CA LYS A 161 -22.56 -12.80 -6.70
C LYS A 161 -22.00 -14.09 -6.10
N LEU A 162 -20.71 -14.11 -5.72
CA LEU A 162 -20.06 -15.26 -5.09
C LEU A 162 -20.63 -15.53 -3.70
N ILE A 163 -20.77 -14.49 -2.87
CA ILE A 163 -21.35 -14.58 -1.52
C ILE A 163 -22.79 -15.10 -1.60
N ARG A 164 -23.63 -14.53 -2.49
CA ARG A 164 -25.00 -15.05 -2.71
C ARG A 164 -25.04 -16.52 -3.11
N LYS A 165 -24.10 -16.99 -3.94
CA LYS A 165 -24.00 -18.42 -4.29
C LYS A 165 -23.65 -19.30 -3.09
N ILE A 166 -22.77 -18.86 -2.20
CA ILE A 166 -22.38 -19.63 -1.01
C ILE A 166 -23.55 -19.71 -0.02
N PHE A 167 -24.22 -18.58 0.26
CA PHE A 167 -25.38 -18.56 1.15
C PHE A 167 -26.57 -19.38 0.62
N ASN A 168 -26.79 -19.40 -0.70
CA ASN A 168 -27.84 -20.23 -1.30
C ASN A 168 -27.48 -21.73 -1.33
N LYS A 169 -26.20 -22.10 -1.22
CA LYS A 169 -25.75 -23.50 -1.22
C LYS A 169 -25.76 -24.15 0.17
N ASN A 170 -25.87 -23.34 1.23
CA ASN A 170 -25.95 -23.79 2.62
C ASN A 170 -27.39 -23.86 3.15
N ASN A 171 -28.39 -23.56 2.31
CA ASN A 171 -29.82 -23.62 2.62
C ASN A 171 -30.56 -24.77 1.91
N ASP A 172 -29.84 -25.65 1.22
CA ASP A 172 -30.31 -26.91 0.63
C ASP A 172 -29.62 -28.09 1.33
#